data_AF-U6BZN6-F1
#
_entry.id   AF-U6BZN6-F1
#
_cell.length_a   1.000
_cell.length_b   1.000
_cell.length_c   1.000
_cell.angle_alpha   90.00
_cell.angle_beta   90.00
_cell.angle_gamma   90.00
#
_symmetry.space_group_name_H-M   'P 1'
#
loop_
_entity.id
_entity.type
_entity.pdbx_description
1 polymer ?
#
loop_
_entity_poly.entity_id
_entity_poly.type
_entity_poly.pdbx_seq_one_letter_code
_entity_poly.pdbx_strand_id
1 'polypeptide(L)'
;ISTMVAALQAAGLAYNFIDFSILLMNHKAIEELETRLKKVQPNHEATKNLSLFLEQYKGGGKPGLENMVDIKRLKETFGGVGGRMFMFGTGKFGKVMNTYTPDIDLFNAIRGNKIIYVALPTMAKNEAASNFGKMFLGDLRTAIAWVQALPEHLRPNPPFLVF
;
A
#
# COMPACT_ATOMS: atom_id res chain seq x y z
N ILE A 1 0.72 -4.57 9.16
CA ILE A 1 0.61 -3.78 7.89
C ILE A 1 -0.47 -2.72 8.01
N SER A 2 -1.68 -3.06 8.47
CA SER A 2 -2.77 -2.10 8.75
C SER A 2 -2.30 -0.87 9.55
N THR A 3 -1.49 -1.06 10.60
CA THR A 3 -0.90 0.03 11.39
C THR A 3 -0.10 1.02 10.55
N MET A 4 0.69 0.54 9.57
CA MET A 4 1.51 1.39 8.71
C MET A 4 0.66 2.13 7.68
N VAL A 5 -0.35 1.47 7.13
CA VAL A 5 -1.32 2.10 6.21
C VAL A 5 -2.06 3.24 6.93
N ALA A 6 -2.60 2.97 8.13
CA ALA A 6 -3.30 3.96 8.93
C ALA A 6 -2.38 5.13 9.33
N ALA A 7 -1.11 4.85 9.65
CA ALA A 7 -0.11 5.86 9.94
C ALA A 7 0.14 6.79 8.74
N LEU A 8 0.34 6.25 7.54
CA LEU A 8 0.56 7.04 6.33
C LEU A 8 -0.67 7.90 5.98
N GLN A 9 -1.87 7.33 6.12
CA GLN A 9 -3.13 8.05 5.91
C GLN A 9 -3.29 9.21 6.91
N ALA A 10 -3.06 8.96 8.21
CA ALA A 10 -3.13 9.99 9.25
C ALA A 10 -2.06 11.09 9.06
N ALA A 11 -0.91 10.75 8.47
CA ALA A 11 0.13 11.72 8.13
C ALA A 11 -0.18 12.53 6.86
N GLY A 12 -1.28 12.22 6.15
CA GLY A 12 -1.64 12.83 4.87
C GLY A 12 -0.66 12.49 3.75
N LEU A 13 -0.02 11.31 3.82
CA LEU A 13 0.97 10.87 2.85
C LEU A 13 0.35 9.92 1.84
N ALA A 14 0.55 10.21 0.55
CA ALA A 14 0.36 9.22 -0.50
C ALA A 14 1.42 8.12 -0.36
N TYR A 15 1.08 6.91 -0.78
CA TYR A 15 1.95 5.75 -0.64
C TYR A 15 1.77 4.77 -1.79
N ASN A 16 2.84 4.05 -2.09
CA ASN A 16 2.85 2.92 -3.00
C ASN A 16 3.66 1.76 -2.39
N PHE A 17 3.86 0.69 -3.17
CA PHE A 17 4.54 -0.51 -2.69
C PHE A 17 6.01 -0.31 -2.29
N ILE A 18 6.73 0.62 -2.93
CA ILE A 18 8.13 0.89 -2.59
C ILE A 18 8.24 1.58 -1.23
N ASP A 19 7.30 2.47 -0.92
CA ASP A 19 7.31 3.20 0.35
C ASP A 19 7.13 2.24 1.53
N PHE A 20 6.21 1.29 1.41
CA PHE A 20 6.06 0.22 2.41
C PHE A 20 7.33 -0.63 2.53
N SER A 21 7.96 -0.97 1.42
CA SER A 21 9.21 -1.74 1.45
C SER A 21 10.31 -0.96 2.18
N ILE A 22 10.47 0.34 1.90
CA ILE A 22 11.45 1.21 2.54
C ILE A 22 11.15 1.34 4.04
N LEU A 23 9.90 1.59 4.42
CA LEU A 23 9.52 1.72 5.83
C LEU A 23 9.78 0.44 6.64
N LEU A 24 9.60 -0.73 6.02
CA LEU A 24 9.88 -2.03 6.66
C LEU A 24 11.37 -2.37 6.73
N MET A 25 12.20 -1.73 5.90
CA MET A 25 13.62 -2.06 5.75
C MET A 25 14.58 -0.99 6.31
N ASN A 26 14.09 0.22 6.63
CA ASN A 26 14.89 1.37 7.08
C ASN A 26 14.33 2.02 8.36
N HIS A 27 15.15 2.06 9.42
CA HIS A 27 14.75 2.50 10.77
C HIS A 27 14.50 4.01 10.77
N LYS A 28 15.34 4.76 10.05
CA LYS A 28 15.18 6.21 9.97
C LYS A 28 13.85 6.58 9.31
N ALA A 29 13.43 5.81 8.31
CA ALA A 29 12.18 6.07 7.60
C ALA A 29 10.96 5.87 8.52
N ILE A 30 10.95 4.80 9.33
CA ILE A 30 9.84 4.50 10.23
C ILE A 30 9.82 5.45 11.46
N GLU A 31 11.00 5.82 11.97
CA GLU A 31 11.15 6.81 13.05
C GLU A 31 10.76 8.23 12.62
N GLU A 32 11.07 8.61 11.37
CA GLU A 32 10.64 9.89 10.79
C GLU A 32 9.12 9.93 10.64
N LEU A 33 8.49 8.83 10.19
CA LEU A 33 7.03 8.73 10.11
C LEU A 33 6.40 8.87 11.50
N GLU A 34 6.94 8.20 12.51
CA GLU A 34 6.48 8.34 13.91
C GLU A 34 6.62 9.79 14.40
N THR A 35 7.78 10.42 14.15
CA THR A 35 8.07 11.79 14.56
C THR A 35 7.13 12.79 13.89
N ARG A 36 6.88 12.62 12.59
CA ARG A 36 5.95 13.46 11.83
C ARG A 36 4.53 13.31 12.36
N LEU A 37 4.07 12.08 12.63
CA LEU A 37 2.73 11.85 13.20
C LEU A 37 2.56 12.46 14.57
N LYS A 38 3.56 12.36 15.45
CA LYS A 38 3.54 13.02 16.77
C LYS A 38 3.45 14.54 16.66
N LYS A 39 4.02 15.14 15.61
CA LYS A 39 3.94 16.59 15.36
C LYS A 39 2.57 17.01 14.80
N VAL A 40 2.04 16.28 13.82
CA VAL A 40 0.81 16.68 13.10
C VAL A 40 -0.45 16.24 13.84
N GLN A 41 -0.46 15.02 14.37
CA GLN A 41 -1.62 14.41 15.02
C GLN A 41 -1.22 13.61 16.28
N PRO A 42 -0.78 14.28 17.36
CA PRO A 42 -0.26 13.59 18.56
C PRO A 42 -1.27 12.66 19.24
N ASN A 43 -2.56 13.04 19.23
CA ASN A 43 -3.62 12.32 19.94
C ASN A 43 -4.38 11.32 19.06
N HIS A 44 -4.04 11.21 17.77
CA HIS A 44 -4.74 10.32 16.85
C HIS A 44 -4.42 8.85 17.13
N GLU A 45 -5.40 7.97 16.94
CA GLU A 45 -5.28 6.55 17.24
C GLU A 45 -4.14 5.89 16.45
N ALA A 46 -4.01 6.23 15.16
CA ALA A 46 -2.92 5.74 14.31
C ALA A 46 -1.52 6.09 14.85
N THR A 47 -1.35 7.27 15.45
CA THR A 47 -0.09 7.71 16.07
C THR A 47 0.26 6.83 17.27
N LYS A 48 -0.72 6.60 18.16
CA LYS A 48 -0.54 5.72 19.34
C LYS A 48 -0.23 4.29 18.92
N ASN A 49 -1.00 3.76 17.97
CA ASN A 49 -0.84 2.39 17.46
C ASN A 49 0.52 2.20 16.78
N LEU A 50 1.02 3.20 16.04
CA LEU A 50 2.36 3.15 15.46
C LEU A 50 3.44 3.18 16.54
N SER A 51 3.34 4.06 17.54
CA SER A 51 4.30 4.12 18.65
C SER A 51 4.36 2.80 19.43
N LEU A 52 3.21 2.24 19.81
CA LEU A 52 3.13 0.94 20.48
C LEU A 52 3.71 -0.19 19.61
N PHE A 53 3.44 -0.16 18.30
CA PHE A 53 4.03 -1.11 17.37
C PHE A 53 5.55 -1.00 17.36
N LEU A 54 6.11 0.21 17.28
CA LEU A 54 7.56 0.44 17.27
C LEU A 54 8.23 0.09 18.60
N GLU A 55 7.59 0.34 19.73
CA GLU A 55 8.08 -0.03 21.05
C GLU A 55 8.37 -1.53 21.17
N GLN A 56 7.59 -2.40 20.52
CA GLN A 56 7.85 -3.85 20.50
C GLN A 56 9.18 -4.24 19.83
N TYR A 57 9.71 -3.35 18.99
CA TYR A 57 10.97 -3.52 18.29
C TYR A 57 12.08 -2.61 18.84
N LYS A 58 11.80 -1.76 19.84
CA LYS A 58 12.81 -1.02 20.61
C LYS A 58 13.32 -1.94 21.74
N GLY A 59 14.61 -1.96 22.00
CA GLY A 59 15.19 -2.72 23.13
C GLY A 59 16.10 -3.91 22.80
N GLY A 60 16.72 -3.96 21.62
CA GLY A 60 17.67 -5.03 21.24
C GLY A 60 19.15 -4.66 21.26
N GLY A 61 19.53 -3.42 21.61
CA GLY A 61 20.87 -2.89 21.36
C GLY A 61 21.68 -2.58 22.62
N LYS A 62 22.97 -2.91 22.56
CA LYS A 62 24.06 -2.54 23.49
C LYS A 62 23.93 -1.12 24.09
N PRO A 63 24.60 -0.82 25.23
CA PRO A 63 24.58 0.51 25.85
C PRO A 63 24.84 1.61 24.81
N GLY A 64 23.89 2.54 24.65
CA GLY A 64 23.89 3.59 23.63
C GLY A 64 22.92 3.41 22.44
N LEU A 65 22.26 2.25 22.30
CA LEU A 65 21.27 1.96 21.23
C LEU A 65 19.86 1.63 21.77
N GLU A 66 19.60 1.90 23.05
CA GLU A 66 18.40 1.44 23.77
C GLU A 66 17.08 1.96 23.18
N ASN A 67 17.10 3.11 22.50
CA ASN A 67 15.92 3.74 21.90
C ASN A 67 15.78 3.53 20.38
N MET A 68 16.73 2.84 19.73
CA MET A 68 16.65 2.61 18.29
C MET A 68 15.79 1.39 17.97
N VAL A 69 15.00 1.51 16.90
CA VAL A 69 14.20 0.40 16.39
C VAL A 69 15.13 -0.69 15.84
N ASP A 70 14.99 -1.93 16.33
CA ASP A 70 15.75 -3.09 15.87
C ASP A 70 15.31 -3.49 14.46
N ILE A 71 16.07 -3.00 13.47
CA ILE A 71 15.83 -3.29 12.07
C ILE A 71 15.99 -4.77 11.75
N LYS A 72 16.85 -5.49 12.48
CA LYS A 72 17.13 -6.89 12.21
C LYS A 72 15.89 -7.70 12.55
N ARG A 73 15.29 -7.43 13.71
CA ARG A 73 14.03 -8.04 14.13
C ARG A 73 12.86 -7.65 13.24
N LEU A 74 12.77 -6.40 12.78
CA LEU A 74 11.77 -5.98 11.78
C LEU A 74 11.94 -6.71 10.45
N LYS A 75 13.18 -6.87 9.96
CA LYS A 75 13.48 -7.60 8.72
C LYS A 75 13.20 -9.10 8.87
N GLU A 76 13.48 -9.69 10.01
CA GLU A 76 13.13 -11.09 10.30
C GLU A 76 11.60 -11.27 10.30
N THR A 77 10.87 -10.31 10.87
CA THR A 77 9.40 -10.37 10.96
C THR A 77 8.70 -10.07 9.64
N PHE A 78 9.15 -9.05 8.91
CA PHE A 78 8.45 -8.51 7.73
C PHE A 78 9.22 -8.64 6.42
N GLY A 79 10.45 -9.16 6.42
CA GLY A 79 11.31 -9.22 5.23
C GLY A 79 10.66 -9.96 4.06
N GLY A 80 9.94 -11.05 4.33
CA GLY A 80 9.18 -11.76 3.30
C GLY A 80 8.07 -10.91 2.66
N VAL A 81 7.37 -10.09 3.45
CA VAL A 81 6.35 -9.17 2.91
C VAL A 81 7.02 -7.98 2.22
N GLY A 82 8.02 -7.36 2.83
CA GLY A 82 8.77 -6.25 2.27
C GLY A 82 9.41 -6.58 0.92
N GLY A 83 9.91 -7.81 0.75
CA GLY A 83 10.42 -8.32 -0.53
C GLY A 83 9.34 -8.50 -1.59
N ARG A 84 8.15 -8.98 -1.23
CA ARG A 84 7.00 -9.04 -2.16
C ARG A 84 6.53 -7.65 -2.58
N MET A 85 6.49 -6.69 -1.64
CA MET A 85 6.14 -5.29 -1.97
C MET A 85 7.21 -4.66 -2.87
N PHE A 86 8.49 -4.90 -2.59
CA PHE A 86 9.60 -4.44 -3.43
C PHE A 86 9.46 -4.93 -4.89
N MET A 87 9.00 -6.16 -5.09
CA MET A 87 8.77 -6.71 -6.43
C MET A 87 7.72 -5.93 -7.23
N PHE A 88 6.67 -5.44 -6.57
CA PHE A 88 5.64 -4.60 -7.19
C PHE A 88 6.08 -3.15 -7.37
N GLY A 89 6.97 -2.64 -6.53
CA GLY A 89 7.56 -1.31 -6.66
C GLY A 89 8.66 -1.17 -7.72
N THR A 90 9.16 -2.28 -8.28
CA THR A 90 10.32 -2.28 -9.18
C THR A 90 10.08 -3.00 -10.51
N GLY A 91 11.02 -2.84 -11.45
CA GLY A 91 10.96 -3.49 -12.77
C GLY A 91 9.73 -3.09 -13.58
N LYS A 92 9.15 -4.06 -14.33
CA LYS A 92 7.96 -3.81 -15.16
C LYS A 92 6.71 -3.48 -14.35
N PHE A 93 6.52 -4.09 -13.17
CA PHE A 93 5.40 -3.76 -12.28
C PHE A 93 5.55 -2.34 -11.72
N GLY A 94 6.75 -1.95 -11.30
CA GLY A 94 7.02 -0.62 -10.79
C GLY A 94 6.68 0.50 -11.78
N LYS A 95 6.82 0.28 -13.09
CA LYS A 95 6.41 1.28 -14.11
C LYS A 95 4.92 1.64 -14.05
N VAL A 96 4.08 0.76 -13.51
CA VAL A 96 2.63 0.96 -13.37
C VAL A 96 2.25 1.25 -11.93
N MET A 97 2.85 0.52 -10.97
CA MET A 97 2.44 0.53 -9.57
C MET A 97 3.21 1.52 -8.69
N ASN A 98 4.32 2.09 -9.17
CA ASN A 98 5.14 3.05 -8.43
C ASN A 98 4.85 4.49 -8.90
N THR A 99 3.58 4.89 -8.83
CA THR A 99 3.13 6.26 -9.10
C THR A 99 2.17 6.71 -8.00
N TYR A 100 2.26 7.98 -7.63
CA TYR A 100 1.29 8.62 -6.74
C TYR A 100 0.10 9.21 -7.51
N THR A 101 0.22 9.30 -8.82
CA THR A 101 -0.77 9.85 -9.74
C THR A 101 -1.05 8.80 -10.82
N PRO A 102 -1.92 7.81 -10.54
CA PRO A 102 -2.26 6.81 -11.54
C PRO A 102 -3.04 7.44 -12.69
N ASP A 103 -2.73 7.05 -13.92
CA ASP A 103 -3.44 7.52 -15.11
C ASP A 103 -4.86 6.94 -15.22
N ILE A 104 -5.10 5.80 -14.55
CA ILE A 104 -6.36 5.05 -14.62
C ILE A 104 -6.96 4.96 -13.22
N ASP A 105 -8.18 5.47 -13.10
CA ASP A 105 -9.09 5.22 -11.99
C ASP A 105 -10.23 4.30 -12.47
N LEU A 106 -10.39 3.14 -11.83
CA LEU A 106 -11.33 2.11 -12.28
C LEU A 106 -12.79 2.59 -12.21
N PHE A 107 -13.16 3.36 -11.19
CA PHE A 107 -14.52 3.87 -11.03
C PHE A 107 -14.87 4.84 -12.17
N ASN A 108 -13.99 5.80 -12.46
CA ASN A 108 -14.17 6.75 -13.54
C ASN A 108 -14.09 6.08 -14.92
N ALA A 109 -13.21 5.10 -15.09
CA ALA A 109 -13.11 4.34 -16.33
C ALA A 109 -14.40 3.56 -16.63
N ILE A 110 -14.98 2.90 -15.62
CA ILE A 110 -16.27 2.20 -15.73
C ILE A 110 -17.39 3.18 -16.09
N ARG A 111 -17.52 4.30 -15.37
CA ARG A 111 -18.55 5.32 -15.65
C ARG A 111 -18.40 5.96 -17.04
N GLY A 112 -17.16 6.10 -17.50
CA GLY A 112 -16.82 6.67 -18.80
C GLY A 112 -16.88 5.68 -19.96
N ASN A 113 -17.45 4.48 -19.77
CA ASN A 113 -17.55 3.41 -20.77
C ASN A 113 -16.19 3.08 -21.43
N LYS A 114 -15.09 3.13 -20.66
CA LYS A 114 -13.76 2.81 -21.16
C LYS A 114 -13.54 1.30 -21.14
N ILE A 115 -12.79 0.81 -22.13
CA ILE A 115 -12.33 -0.58 -22.17
C ILE A 115 -11.03 -0.66 -21.38
N ILE A 116 -10.99 -1.54 -20.38
CA ILE A 116 -9.82 -1.78 -19.54
C ILE A 116 -9.26 -3.16 -19.90
N TYR A 117 -8.02 -3.18 -20.39
CA TYR A 117 -7.32 -4.41 -20.73
C TYR A 117 -6.06 -4.54 -19.86
N VAL A 118 -5.92 -5.69 -19.20
CA VAL A 118 -4.79 -5.96 -18.29
C VAL A 118 -3.99 -7.15 -18.80
N ALA A 119 -2.82 -6.87 -19.38
CA ALA A 119 -1.90 -7.90 -19.81
C ALA A 119 -1.02 -8.39 -18.64
N LEU A 120 -1.29 -9.60 -18.14
CA LEU A 120 -0.50 -10.20 -17.06
C LEU A 120 0.79 -10.85 -17.58
N PRO A 121 1.97 -10.58 -16.97
CA PRO A 121 3.23 -11.17 -17.40
C PRO A 121 3.39 -12.61 -16.84
N THR A 122 2.67 -13.57 -17.42
CA THR A 122 2.61 -14.96 -16.92
C THR A 122 3.90 -15.76 -17.14
N MET A 123 4.56 -15.63 -18.30
CA MET A 123 5.66 -16.55 -18.68
C MET A 123 6.93 -16.54 -17.81
N ALA A 124 7.15 -15.55 -16.94
CA ALA A 124 8.34 -15.51 -16.07
C ALA A 124 8.06 -15.17 -14.60
N LYS A 125 6.83 -14.75 -14.27
CA LYS A 125 6.46 -14.27 -12.93
C LYS A 125 5.05 -14.70 -12.56
N ASN A 126 4.73 -15.98 -12.76
CA ASN A 126 3.39 -16.53 -12.54
C ASN A 126 2.79 -16.15 -11.18
N GLU A 127 3.55 -16.25 -10.08
CA GLU A 127 3.05 -15.89 -8.75
C GLU A 127 2.76 -14.39 -8.62
N ALA A 128 3.65 -13.52 -9.10
CA ALA A 128 3.46 -12.08 -9.03
C ALA A 128 2.30 -11.62 -9.93
N ALA A 129 2.17 -12.22 -11.12
CA ALA A 129 1.06 -12.00 -12.03
C ALA A 129 -0.27 -12.45 -11.42
N SER A 130 -0.31 -13.62 -10.77
CA SER A 130 -1.49 -14.10 -10.06
C SER A 130 -1.87 -13.19 -8.88
N ASN A 131 -0.89 -12.79 -8.08
CA ASN A 131 -1.11 -11.87 -6.96
C ASN A 131 -1.61 -10.51 -7.44
N PHE A 132 -1.04 -9.98 -8.53
CA PHE A 132 -1.52 -8.75 -9.14
C PHE A 132 -2.95 -8.88 -9.66
N GLY A 133 -3.28 -9.99 -10.35
CA GLY A 133 -4.65 -10.26 -10.79
C GLY A 133 -5.65 -10.27 -9.62
N LYS A 134 -5.29 -10.88 -8.49
CA LYS A 134 -6.12 -10.86 -7.27
C LYS A 134 -6.31 -9.46 -6.70
N MET A 135 -5.26 -8.64 -6.67
CA MET A 135 -5.35 -7.24 -6.22
C MET A 135 -6.27 -6.43 -7.16
N PHE A 136 -6.02 -6.53 -8.47
CA PHE A 136 -6.81 -5.85 -9.49
C PHE A 136 -8.30 -6.23 -9.42
N LEU A 137 -8.63 -7.51 -9.27
CA LEU A 137 -10.01 -7.97 -9.11
C LEU A 137 -10.64 -7.46 -7.81
N GLY A 138 -9.86 -7.35 -6.74
CA GLY A 138 -10.30 -6.76 -5.48
C GLY A 138 -10.72 -5.29 -5.63
N ASP A 139 -9.88 -4.49 -6.31
CA ASP A 139 -10.16 -3.08 -6.59
C ASP A 139 -11.32 -2.93 -7.57
N LEU A 140 -11.37 -3.79 -8.61
CA LEU A 140 -12.45 -3.82 -9.58
C LEU A 140 -13.81 -4.08 -8.92
N ARG A 141 -13.87 -5.07 -8.01
CA ARG A 141 -15.08 -5.37 -7.24
C ARG A 141 -15.52 -4.17 -6.40
N THR A 142 -14.56 -3.47 -5.81
CA THR A 142 -14.82 -2.25 -5.02
C THR A 142 -15.35 -1.13 -5.90
N ALA A 143 -14.75 -0.89 -7.07
CA ALA A 143 -15.20 0.09 -8.03
C ALA A 143 -16.62 -0.22 -8.55
N ILE A 144 -16.92 -1.49 -8.85
CA ILE A 144 -18.26 -1.94 -9.24
C ILE A 144 -19.27 -1.66 -8.12
N ALA A 145 -18.93 -1.97 -6.87
CA ALA A 145 -19.82 -1.70 -5.72
C ALA A 145 -20.15 -0.21 -5.61
N TRP A 146 -19.17 0.68 -5.80
CA TRP A 146 -19.39 2.12 -5.83
C TRP A 146 -20.27 2.56 -7.01
N VAL A 147 -20.08 1.98 -8.19
CA VAL A 147 -20.94 2.26 -9.36
C VAL A 147 -22.38 1.82 -9.11
N GLN A 148 -22.59 0.65 -8.49
CA GLN A 148 -23.93 0.15 -8.17
C GLN A 148 -24.63 1.00 -7.11
N ALA A 149 -23.87 1.62 -6.20
CA ALA A 149 -24.40 2.57 -5.22
C ALA A 149 -24.86 3.91 -5.83
N LEU A 150 -24.51 4.20 -7.09
CA LEU A 150 -24.98 5.42 -7.77
C LEU A 150 -26.48 5.34 -8.12
N PRO A 151 -27.17 6.51 -8.18
CA PRO A 151 -28.46 6.64 -8.82
C PRO A 151 -28.45 6.06 -10.25
N GLU A 152 -29.55 5.44 -10.68
CA GLU A 152 -29.62 4.70 -11.95
C GLU A 152 -29.20 5.53 -13.17
N HIS A 153 -29.56 6.81 -13.21
CA HIS A 153 -29.22 7.72 -14.31
C HIS A 153 -27.72 8.07 -14.40
N LEU A 154 -26.93 7.78 -13.36
CA LEU A 154 -25.47 7.99 -13.34
C LEU A 154 -24.67 6.70 -13.57
N ARG A 155 -25.35 5.56 -13.68
CA ARG A 155 -24.73 4.27 -13.98
C ARG A 155 -24.36 4.21 -15.47
N PRO A 156 -23.29 3.47 -15.83
CA PRO A 156 -22.91 3.32 -17.23
C PRO A 156 -24.02 2.65 -18.05
N ASN A 157 -24.27 3.20 -19.23
CA ASN A 157 -25.15 2.63 -20.25
C ASN A 157 -24.36 2.60 -21.59
N PRO A 158 -24.06 1.42 -22.17
CA PRO A 158 -24.43 0.08 -21.71
C PRO A 158 -23.75 -0.33 -20.38
N PRO A 159 -24.26 -1.37 -19.69
CA PRO A 159 -23.62 -1.90 -18.48
C PRO A 159 -22.17 -2.33 -18.73
N PHE A 160 -21.33 -2.18 -17.72
CA PHE A 160 -19.92 -2.58 -17.78
C PHE A 160 -19.76 -4.10 -17.79
N LEU A 161 -18.87 -4.60 -18.66
CA LEU A 161 -18.58 -6.02 -18.86
C LEU A 161 -17.12 -6.32 -18.49
N VAL A 162 -16.90 -7.44 -17.80
CA VAL A 162 -15.59 -7.94 -17.38
C VAL A 162 -15.46 -9.39 -17.81
N PHE A 163 -14.30 -9.76 -18.35
CA PHE A 163 -13.96 -11.12 -18.78
C PHE A 163 -12.52 -11.47 -18.38
#